data_AF-X5E5S1-F1
#
_entry.id   AF-X5E5S1-F1
#
_cell.length_a   1.000
_cell.length_b   1.000
_cell.length_c   1.000
_cell.angle_alpha   90.00
_cell.angle_beta   90.00
_cell.angle_gamma   90.00
#
_symmetry.space_group_name_H-M   'P 1'
#
loop_
_entity.id
_entity.type
_entity.pdbx_description
1 polymer ?
#
loop_
_entity_poly.entity_id
_entity_poly.type
_entity_poly.pdbx_seq_one_letter_code
_entity_poly.pdbx_strand_id
1 'polypeptide(L)'
;MLKNKLCCRIYPVVIILVSAFISAAIFYFRDEVGQFRFLTEKGAFFDFLGISMVIAVLPVALFYYLTEKERFQDSTRPLSLLGFVPALVYLAFFLF
;
A
#
# COMPACT_ATOMS: atom_id res chain seq x y z
N MET A 1 28.28 -4.29 -3.64
CA MET A 1 27.27 -3.21 -3.73
C MET A 1 26.18 -3.39 -4.81
N LEU A 2 26.26 -4.34 -5.75
CA LEU A 2 25.19 -4.55 -6.78
C LEU A 2 23.88 -5.16 -6.24
N LYS A 3 23.93 -6.00 -5.21
CA LYS A 3 22.76 -6.68 -4.62
C LYS A 3 21.71 -5.70 -4.03
N ASN A 4 22.14 -4.50 -3.64
CA ASN A 4 21.27 -3.51 -2.99
C ASN A 4 20.38 -2.72 -3.97
N LYS A 5 20.83 -2.51 -5.21
CA LYS A 5 20.07 -1.73 -6.21
C LYS A 5 18.79 -2.44 -6.66
N LEU A 6 18.82 -3.76 -6.79
CA LEU A 6 17.63 -4.56 -7.13
C LEU A 6 16.61 -4.56 -6.00
N CYS A 7 17.06 -4.67 -4.75
CA CYS A 7 16.18 -4.66 -3.60
C CYS A 7 15.47 -3.31 -3.43
N CYS A 8 16.15 -2.18 -3.66
CA CYS A 8 15.51 -0.86 -3.63
C CYS A 8 14.55 -0.61 -4.80
N ARG A 9 14.71 -1.31 -5.94
CA ARG A 9 13.84 -1.13 -7.13
C ARG A 9 12.58 -1.98 -7.08
N ILE A 10 12.67 -3.17 -6.50
CA ILE A 10 11.52 -4.09 -6.34
C ILE A 10 10.63 -3.64 -5.18
N TYR A 11 11.21 -3.02 -4.15
CA TYR A 11 10.47 -2.68 -2.94
C TYR A 11 9.25 -1.74 -3.15
N PRO A 12 9.33 -0.66 -3.95
CA PRO A 12 8.15 0.14 -4.30
C PRO A 12 7.06 -0.65 -5.03
N VAL A 13 7.46 -1.60 -5.89
CA VAL A 13 6.52 -2.48 -6.60
C VAL A 13 5.79 -3.40 -5.61
N VAL A 14 6.51 -3.93 -4.62
CA VAL A 14 5.91 -4.71 -3.53
C VAL A 14 4.93 -3.87 -2.72
N ILE A 15 5.29 -2.61 -2.40
CA ILE A 15 4.38 -1.68 -1.70
C ILE A 15 3.08 -1.47 -2.48
N ILE A 16 3.15 -1.29 -3.81
CA ILE A 16 1.97 -1.12 -4.67
C ILE A 16 1.11 -2.39 -4.70
N LEU A 17 1.73 -3.58 -4.75
CA LEU A 17 0.97 -4.83 -4.70
C LEU A 17 0.26 -5.01 -3.36
N VAL A 18 0.93 -4.68 -2.26
CA VAL A 18 0.34 -4.74 -0.91
C VAL A 18 -0.78 -3.71 -0.77
N SER A 19 -0.60 -2.50 -1.29
CA SER A 19 -1.66 -1.48 -1.25
C SER A 19 -2.89 -1.89 -2.05
N ALA A 20 -2.72 -2.49 -3.22
CA ALA A 20 -3.81 -3.04 -4.01
C ALA A 20 -4.57 -4.15 -3.26
N PHE A 21 -3.85 -5.01 -2.54
CA PHE A 21 -4.46 -6.05 -1.71
C PHE A 21 -5.27 -5.46 -0.54
N ILE A 22 -4.73 -4.47 0.16
CA ILE A 22 -5.42 -3.77 1.25
C ILE A 22 -6.68 -3.07 0.72
N SER A 23 -6.58 -2.36 -0.40
CA SER A 23 -7.75 -1.75 -1.05
C SER A 23 -8.80 -2.78 -1.43
N ALA A 24 -8.39 -3.94 -1.95
CA ALA A 24 -9.33 -4.97 -2.36
C ALA A 24 -10.11 -5.49 -1.17
N ALA A 25 -9.44 -5.68 -0.04
CA ALA A 25 -10.09 -6.04 1.21
C ALA A 25 -11.03 -4.92 1.71
N ILE A 26 -10.61 -3.65 1.69
CA ILE A 26 -11.48 -2.52 2.06
C ILE A 26 -12.76 -2.51 1.22
N PHE A 27 -12.65 -2.63 -0.11
CA PHE A 27 -13.81 -2.64 -1.00
C PHE A 27 -14.71 -3.87 -0.77
N TYR A 28 -14.10 -5.04 -0.54
CA TYR A 28 -14.85 -6.27 -0.27
C TYR A 28 -15.71 -6.16 0.98
N PHE A 29 -15.17 -5.59 2.07
CA PHE A 29 -15.90 -5.43 3.33
C PHE A 29 -16.85 -4.23 3.30
N ARG A 30 -16.49 -3.13 2.65
CA ARG A 30 -17.31 -1.91 2.56
C ARG A 30 -18.61 -2.13 1.79
N ASP A 31 -18.61 -2.97 0.76
CA ASP A 31 -19.82 -3.21 -0.02
C ASP A 31 -20.85 -4.10 0.71
N GLU A 32 -20.53 -4.69 1.87
CA GLU A 32 -21.37 -5.62 2.68
C GLU A 32 -21.89 -6.88 1.95
N VAL A 33 -21.89 -6.89 0.61
CA VAL A 33 -22.30 -8.01 -0.24
C VAL A 33 -21.17 -9.01 -0.51
N GLY A 34 -19.93 -8.69 -0.08
CA GLY A 34 -18.75 -9.51 -0.35
C GLY A 34 -18.46 -9.64 -1.85
N GLN A 35 -18.72 -8.58 -2.63
CA GLN A 35 -18.53 -8.59 -4.07
C GLN A 35 -17.43 -7.61 -4.48
N PHE A 36 -16.55 -8.07 -5.36
CA PHE A 36 -15.53 -7.23 -5.98
C PHE A 36 -16.12 -6.40 -7.13
N ARG A 37 -17.04 -5.45 -6.81
CA ARG A 37 -17.74 -4.62 -7.82
C ARG A 37 -16.79 -3.79 -8.69
N PHE A 38 -15.57 -3.53 -8.22
CA PHE A 38 -14.51 -2.90 -9.00
C PHE A 38 -14.05 -3.71 -10.22
N LEU A 39 -14.34 -5.02 -10.31
CA LEU A 39 -14.04 -5.83 -11.49
C LEU A 39 -15.11 -5.71 -12.58
N THR A 40 -16.33 -5.36 -12.22
CA THR A 40 -17.51 -5.34 -13.11
C THR A 40 -17.92 -3.94 -13.54
N GLU A 41 -17.74 -2.93 -12.68
CA GLU A 41 -18.11 -1.55 -12.98
C GLU A 41 -16.88 -0.66 -13.21
N LYS A 42 -16.81 -0.03 -14.39
CA LYS A 42 -15.69 0.86 -14.77
C LYS A 42 -15.50 2.04 -13.82
N GLY A 43 -16.58 2.56 -13.22
CA GLY A 43 -16.50 3.65 -12.23
C GLY A 43 -15.79 3.20 -10.95
N ALA A 44 -16.23 2.06 -10.39
CA ALA A 44 -15.64 1.47 -9.20
C ALA A 44 -14.18 1.03 -9.40
N PHE A 45 -13.78 0.68 -10.64
CA PHE A 45 -12.38 0.39 -10.96
C PHE A 45 -11.46 1.60 -10.76
N PHE A 46 -11.85 2.79 -11.22
CA PHE A 46 -11.03 3.99 -11.04
C PHE A 46 -10.97 4.44 -9.58
N ASP A 47 -12.06 4.27 -8.83
CA ASP A 47 -12.07 4.52 -7.38
C ASP A 47 -11.13 3.55 -6.64
N PHE A 48 -11.17 2.26 -6.97
CA PHE A 48 -10.26 1.26 -6.43
C PHE A 48 -8.80 1.59 -6.72
N LEU A 49 -8.49 1.97 -7.97
CA LEU A 49 -7.14 2.29 -8.40
C LEU A 49 -6.62 3.58 -7.73
N GLY A 50 -7.48 4.59 -7.62
CA GLY A 50 -7.19 5.84 -6.91
C GLY A 50 -6.89 5.60 -5.43
N ILE A 51 -7.73 4.85 -4.73
CA ILE A 51 -7.51 4.51 -3.30
C ILE A 51 -6.23 3.67 -3.13
N SER A 52 -6.00 2.69 -4.00
CA SER A 52 -4.78 1.87 -3.98
C SER A 52 -3.51 2.68 -4.18
N MET A 53 -3.56 3.70 -5.05
CA MET A 53 -2.46 4.65 -5.23
C MET A 53 -2.26 5.50 -3.98
N VAL A 54 -3.31 6.09 -3.41
CA VAL A 54 -3.23 6.92 -2.20
C VAL A 54 -2.62 6.14 -1.03
N ILE A 55 -3.04 4.89 -0.83
CA ILE A 55 -2.49 4.00 0.19
C ILE A 55 -1.00 3.69 -0.08
N ALA A 56 -0.59 3.57 -1.34
CA ALA A 56 0.82 3.35 -1.71
C ALA A 56 1.71 4.59 -1.54
N VAL A 57 1.17 5.80 -1.72
CA VAL A 57 1.98 7.04 -1.71
C VAL A 57 2.74 7.18 -0.40
N LEU A 58 2.06 7.03 0.73
CA LEU A 58 2.65 7.24 2.05
C LEU A 58 3.82 6.29 2.37
N PRO A 59 3.70 4.96 2.25
CA PRO A 59 4.81 4.03 2.46
C PRO A 59 5.94 4.19 1.42
N VAL A 60 5.63 4.50 0.15
CA VAL A 60 6.66 4.77 -0.86
C VAL A 60 7.44 6.04 -0.51
N ALA A 61 6.75 7.13 -0.16
CA ALA A 61 7.38 8.39 0.22
C ALA A 61 8.26 8.23 1.47
N LEU A 62 7.77 7.53 2.50
CA LEU A 62 8.55 7.17 3.69
C LEU A 62 9.80 6.36 3.34
N PHE A 63 9.67 5.38 2.44
CA PHE A 63 10.80 4.57 2.02
C PHE A 63 11.91 5.40 1.36
N TYR A 64 11.57 6.25 0.39
CA TYR A 64 12.56 7.12 -0.27
C TYR A 64 13.17 8.13 0.70
N TYR A 65 12.36 8.76 1.54
CA TYR A 65 12.83 9.72 2.54
C TYR A 65 13.82 9.10 3.55
N LEU A 66 13.54 7.89 4.02
CA LEU A 66 14.40 7.19 4.97
C LEU A 66 15.65 6.59 4.31
N THR A 67 15.58 6.24 3.03
CA THR A 67 16.72 5.70 2.27
C THR A 67 17.83 6.76 2.13
N GLU A 68 17.47 8.05 2.05
CA GLU A 68 18.44 9.15 1.99
C GLU A 68 19.15 9.41 3.33
N LYS A 69 18.64 8.88 4.45
CA LYS A 69 19.26 9.03 5.76
C LYS A 69 20.10 7.81 6.10
N GLU A 70 21.43 7.97 6.08
CA GLU A 70 22.41 6.91 6.43
C GLU A 70 22.09 6.22 7.76
N ARG A 71 21.56 6.96 8.75
CA ARG A 71 21.19 6.43 10.07
C ARG A 71 20.08 5.37 10.05
N PHE A 72 19.26 5.33 8.99
CA PHE A 72 18.10 4.45 8.90
C PHE A 72 18.19 3.42 7.77
N GLN A 73 19.35 3.31 7.11
CA GLN A 73 19.51 2.48 5.91
C GLN A 73 19.13 0.99 6.15
N ASP A 74 19.45 0.44 7.32
CA ASP A 74 19.10 -0.94 7.69
C ASP A 74 17.63 -1.10 8.14
N SER A 75 17.03 -0.05 8.69
CA SER A 75 15.66 -0.05 9.22
C SER A 75 14.64 0.61 8.29
N THR A 76 15.03 1.00 7.07
CA THR A 76 14.18 1.73 6.13
C THR A 76 12.93 0.92 5.75
N ARG A 77 13.11 -0.39 5.52
CA ARG A 77 12.00 -1.29 5.14
C ARG A 77 10.93 -1.38 6.23
N PRO A 78 11.23 -1.82 7.47
CA PRO A 78 10.20 -1.90 8.50
C PRO A 78 9.58 -0.53 8.82
N LEU A 79 10.36 0.56 8.79
CA LEU A 79 9.78 1.89 9.02
C LEU A 79 8.83 2.33 7.91
N SER A 80 9.13 2.03 6.65
CA SER A 80 8.23 2.40 5.54
C SER A 80 6.87 1.70 5.62
N LEU A 81 6.82 0.50 6.21
CA LEU A 81 5.57 -0.23 6.43
C LEU A 81 4.63 0.50 7.42
N LEU A 82 5.15 1.38 8.28
CA LEU A 82 4.31 2.25 9.12
C LEU A 82 3.41 3.15 8.28
N GLY A 83 3.78 3.42 7.02
CA GLY A 83 2.92 4.14 6.07
C GLY A 83 1.61 3.42 5.75
N PHE A 84 1.49 2.11 6.02
CA PHE A 84 0.24 1.37 5.87
C PHE A 84 -0.69 1.46 7.08
N VAL A 85 -0.21 1.93 8.24
CA VAL A 85 -0.99 1.96 9.48
C VAL A 85 -2.34 2.66 9.30
N PRO A 86 -2.44 3.84 8.65
CA PRO A 86 -3.75 4.49 8.46
C PRO A 86 -4.73 3.63 7.66
N ALA A 87 -4.25 2.93 6.62
CA ALA A 87 -5.08 2.06 5.80
C ALA A 87 -5.53 0.81 6.55
N LEU A 88 -4.65 0.24 7.40
CA LEU A 88 -4.98 -0.90 8.25
C LEU A 88 -5.98 -0.52 9.36
N VAL A 89 -5.85 0.66 9.96
CA VAL A 89 -6.82 1.18 10.94
C VAL A 89 -8.19 1.38 10.28
N TYR A 90 -8.20 1.95 9.08
CA TYR A 90 -9.43 2.11 8.30
C TYR A 90 -10.08 0.75 7.98
N LEU A 91 -9.30 -0.24 7.57
CA LEU A 91 -9.79 -1.60 7.32
C LEU A 91 -10.32 -2.26 8.60
N ALA A 92 -9.64 -2.11 9.74
CA ALA A 92 -10.11 -2.63 11.02
C ALA A 92 -11.46 -2.01 11.43
N PHE A 93 -11.69 -0.73 11.13
CA PHE A 93 -12.97 -0.06 11.39
C PHE A 93 -14.14 -0.63 10.56
N PHE A 94 -13.90 -1.19 9.37
CA PHE A 94 -14.95 -1.88 8.60
C PHE A 94 -15.16 -3.34 9.00
N LEU A 95 -14.21 -3.92 9.75
CA LEU A 95 -14.27 -5.31 10.21
C LEU A 95 -14.98 -5.47 11.57
N PHE A 96 -15.02 -4.41 12.39
CA PHE A 96 -15.58 -4.39 13.75
C PHE A 96 -16.67 -3.34 13.85
#